data_AF-A0A381SIM7-F1
#
_entry.id   AF-A0A381SIM7-F1
#
_cell.length_a   1.000
_cell.length_b   1.000
_cell.length_c   1.000
_cell.angle_alpha   90.00
_cell.angle_beta   90.00
_cell.angle_gamma   90.00
#
_symmetry.space_group_name_H-M   'P 1'
#
loop_
_entity.id
_entity.type
_entity.pdbx_description
1 polymer ?
#
loop_
_entity_poly.entity_id
_entity_poly.type
_entity_poly.pdbx_seq_one_letter_code
_entity_poly.pdbx_strand_id
1 'polypeptide(L)'
;MKNIKKIGLSALAGALAMTSAHAGAISVSGSMEVSYTKGSGKHTTGNPLGQNNELTFAASTELDNGVTVAYKNTATDTALANDSELVFGNIPILGGTLSMQSTGSPLDGIDNKMPTAFNDAEGAVGSIADVSGANGDFGIRYTLSDVAG
;
A
#
# COMPACT_ATOMS: atom_id res chain seq x y z
N MET A 1 18.69 9.29 35.88
CA MET A 1 18.44 8.46 34.67
C MET A 1 17.24 7.49 34.76
N LYS A 2 16.58 7.31 35.92
CA LYS A 2 15.43 6.39 36.03
C LYS A 2 14.13 6.95 35.41
N ASN A 3 13.98 8.28 35.33
CA ASN A 3 12.74 8.93 34.92
C ASN A 3 12.58 9.02 33.38
N ILE A 4 13.68 9.14 32.63
CA ILE A 4 13.64 9.08 31.15
C ILE A 4 13.22 7.70 30.65
N LYS A 5 13.68 6.62 31.30
CA LYS A 5 13.24 5.25 30.95
C LYS A 5 11.76 5.03 31.22
N LYS A 6 11.22 5.61 32.31
CA LYS A 6 9.80 5.51 32.67
C LYS A 6 8.92 6.32 31.71
N ILE A 7 9.32 7.53 31.35
CA ILE A 7 8.61 8.36 30.36
C ILE A 7 8.63 7.71 28.98
N GLY A 8 9.79 7.16 28.56
CA GLY A 8 9.91 6.45 27.28
C GLY A 8 9.02 5.20 27.21
N LEU A 9 8.96 4.42 28.29
CA LEU A 9 8.12 3.22 28.33
C LEU A 9 6.62 3.56 28.46
N SER A 10 6.24 4.63 29.16
CA SER A 10 4.84 5.06 29.25
C SER A 10 4.34 5.73 27.98
N ALA A 11 5.20 6.47 27.26
CA ALA A 11 4.89 6.99 25.94
C ALA A 11 4.76 5.86 24.90
N LEU A 12 5.65 4.85 24.99
CA LEU A 12 5.57 3.65 24.15
C LEU A 12 4.34 2.80 24.46
N ALA A 13 3.98 2.64 25.75
CA ALA A 13 2.78 1.92 26.15
C ALA A 13 1.49 2.70 25.82
N GLY A 14 1.51 4.04 25.92
CA GLY A 14 0.40 4.90 25.50
C GLY A 14 0.20 4.93 23.98
N ALA A 15 1.28 4.84 23.21
CA ALA A 15 1.22 4.69 21.75
C ALA A 15 0.78 3.28 21.30
N LEU A 16 0.95 2.26 22.15
CA LEU A 16 0.53 0.88 21.87
C LEU A 16 -0.91 0.59 22.35
N ALA A 17 -1.40 1.33 23.33
CA ALA A 17 -2.77 1.26 23.84
C ALA A 17 -3.76 2.13 23.04
N MET A 18 -3.59 2.20 21.73
CA MET A 18 -4.57 2.82 20.83
C MET A 18 -5.71 1.83 20.62
N THR A 19 -6.67 1.81 21.54
CA THR A 19 -7.88 1.01 21.38
C THR A 19 -8.79 1.71 20.38
N SER A 20 -9.22 1.03 19.32
CA SER A 20 -10.29 1.52 18.46
C SER A 20 -11.63 1.34 19.18
N ALA A 21 -12.38 2.42 19.44
CA ALA A 21 -13.72 2.34 20.03
C ALA A 21 -14.76 1.60 19.15
N HIS A 22 -14.44 1.34 17.87
CA HIS A 22 -15.29 0.65 16.92
C HIS A 22 -14.50 -0.45 16.18
N ALA A 23 -15.04 -1.67 16.11
CA ALA A 23 -14.48 -2.72 15.26
C ALA A 23 -14.64 -2.26 13.79
N GLY A 24 -13.53 -1.93 13.13
CA GLY A 24 -13.55 -1.48 11.74
C GLY A 24 -14.22 -2.52 10.85
N ALA A 25 -15.16 -2.07 10.00
CA ALA A 25 -15.78 -2.95 9.02
C ALA A 25 -14.77 -3.29 7.92
N ILE A 26 -14.69 -4.58 7.57
CA ILE A 26 -13.95 -5.03 6.40
C ILE A 26 -14.93 -5.10 5.23
N SER A 27 -14.62 -4.35 4.18
CA SER A 27 -15.29 -4.45 2.89
C SER A 27 -14.52 -5.41 1.98
N VAL A 28 -15.25 -6.25 1.26
CA VAL A 28 -14.69 -7.15 0.25
C VAL A 28 -15.29 -6.78 -1.09
N SER A 29 -14.44 -6.50 -2.06
CA SER A 29 -14.82 -6.20 -3.45
C SER A 29 -13.98 -7.05 -4.39
N GLY A 30 -14.36 -7.19 -5.65
CA GLY A 30 -13.58 -7.99 -6.58
C GLY A 30 -14.32 -8.35 -7.86
N SER A 31 -13.63 -9.06 -8.74
CA SER A 31 -14.15 -9.55 -10.01
C SER A 31 -13.85 -11.03 -10.18
N MET A 32 -14.80 -11.77 -10.74
CA MET A 32 -14.68 -13.20 -11.03
C MET A 32 -15.08 -13.41 -12.48
N GLU A 33 -14.14 -13.86 -13.30
CA GLU A 33 -14.32 -14.07 -14.73
C GLU A 33 -13.97 -15.51 -15.11
N VAL A 34 -14.83 -16.12 -15.92
CA VAL A 34 -14.55 -17.40 -16.59
C VAL A 34 -14.56 -17.15 -18.09
N SER A 35 -13.47 -17.51 -18.76
CA SER A 35 -13.29 -17.31 -20.19
C SER A 35 -13.16 -18.64 -20.93
N TYR A 36 -13.58 -18.65 -22.19
CA TYR A 36 -13.35 -19.76 -23.11
C TYR A 36 -12.55 -19.25 -24.30
N THR A 37 -11.32 -19.73 -24.47
CA THR A 37 -10.44 -19.31 -25.56
C THR A 37 -10.06 -20.50 -26.43
N LYS A 38 -10.36 -20.40 -27.73
CA LYS A 38 -9.79 -21.25 -28.77
C LYS A 38 -9.05 -20.36 -29.77
N GLY A 39 -7.73 -20.47 -29.82
CA GLY A 39 -6.93 -19.88 -30.91
C GLY A 39 -7.38 -20.38 -32.28
N SER A 40 -7.00 -19.68 -33.35
CA SER A 40 -7.50 -19.69 -34.75
C SER A 40 -7.82 -21.06 -35.42
N GLY A 41 -8.70 -21.86 -34.82
CA GLY A 41 -9.22 -23.12 -35.36
C GLY A 41 -8.31 -24.34 -35.23
N LYS A 42 -7.13 -24.28 -34.59
CA LYS A 42 -6.14 -25.40 -34.58
C LYS A 42 -5.74 -25.97 -33.21
N HIS A 43 -6.29 -25.49 -32.11
CA HIS A 43 -6.02 -26.06 -30.78
C HIS A 43 -7.05 -27.14 -30.46
N THR A 44 -6.76 -28.39 -30.83
CA THR A 44 -7.55 -29.58 -30.46
C THR A 44 -7.04 -30.27 -29.18
N THR A 45 -5.96 -29.74 -28.59
CA THR A 45 -5.34 -30.24 -27.36
C THR A 45 -5.22 -29.10 -26.33
N GLY A 46 -5.66 -29.36 -25.10
CA GLY A 46 -5.67 -28.40 -23.98
C GLY A 46 -7.08 -28.01 -23.51
N ASN A 47 -7.21 -27.63 -22.23
CA ASN A 47 -8.46 -27.09 -21.67
C ASN A 47 -8.65 -25.64 -22.19
N PRO A 48 -9.73 -25.33 -22.92
CA PRO A 48 -9.99 -23.97 -23.42
C PRO A 48 -10.56 -23.03 -22.36
N LEU A 49 -10.87 -23.53 -21.16
CA LEU A 49 -11.42 -22.73 -20.06
C LEU A 49 -10.29 -22.08 -19.26
N GLY A 50 -10.38 -20.75 -19.11
CA GLY A 50 -9.59 -19.96 -18.17
C GLY A 50 -10.49 -19.38 -17.07
N GLN A 51 -9.91 -19.14 -15.89
CA GLN A 51 -10.57 -18.44 -14.80
C GLN A 51 -9.62 -17.40 -14.23
N ASN A 52 -10.14 -16.20 -13.97
CA ASN A 52 -9.43 -15.15 -13.26
C ASN A 52 -10.33 -14.63 -12.13
N ASN A 53 -9.80 -14.60 -10.91
CA ASN A 53 -10.49 -14.00 -9.78
C ASN A 53 -9.55 -13.02 -9.12
N GLU A 54 -10.08 -11.86 -8.74
CA GLU A 54 -9.38 -10.86 -7.96
C GLU A 54 -10.31 -10.36 -6.86
N LEU A 55 -9.82 -10.34 -5.63
CA LEU A 55 -10.54 -9.86 -4.45
C LEU A 55 -9.70 -8.82 -3.73
N THR A 56 -10.30 -7.68 -3.41
CA THR A 56 -9.72 -6.64 -2.57
C THR A 56 -10.47 -6.57 -1.24
N PHE A 57 -9.72 -6.77 -0.16
CA PHE A 57 -10.14 -6.55 1.22
C PHE A 57 -9.69 -5.16 1.63
N ALA A 58 -10.63 -4.30 2.02
CA ALA A 58 -10.33 -2.95 2.48
C ALA A 58 -11.03 -2.67 3.81
N ALA A 59 -10.29 -2.11 4.76
CA ALA A 59 -10.80 -1.71 6.06
C ALA A 59 -10.24 -0.34 6.43
N SER A 60 -11.04 0.45 7.13
CA SER A 60 -10.57 1.72 7.69
C SER A 60 -11.20 1.95 9.05
N THR A 61 -10.45 2.58 9.95
CA THR A 61 -10.93 3.00 11.26
C THR A 61 -10.21 4.27 11.69
N GLU A 62 -10.71 4.88 12.75
CA GLU A 62 -10.06 6.00 13.43
C GLU A 62 -9.78 5.57 14.88
N LEU A 63 -8.56 5.84 15.33
CA LEU A 63 -8.18 5.64 16.73
C LEU A 63 -8.69 6.82 17.56
N ASP A 64 -8.90 6.62 18.86
CA ASP A 64 -9.48 7.63 19.75
C ASP A 64 -8.70 8.97 19.79
N ASN A 65 -7.46 8.99 19.31
CA ASN A 65 -6.61 10.19 19.21
C ASN A 65 -6.65 10.87 17.83
N GLY A 66 -7.58 10.49 16.95
CA GLY A 66 -7.75 11.06 15.61
C GLY A 66 -6.80 10.52 14.55
N VAL A 67 -5.97 9.52 14.87
CA VAL A 67 -5.14 8.82 13.88
C VAL A 67 -6.04 7.93 13.03
N THR A 68 -5.99 8.12 11.72
CA THR A 68 -6.69 7.24 10.79
C THR A 68 -5.85 6.01 10.51
N VAL A 69 -6.48 4.85 10.41
CA VAL A 69 -5.85 3.58 10.05
C VAL A 69 -6.59 2.99 8.87
N ALA A 70 -5.89 2.73 7.78
CA ALA A 70 -6.44 2.08 6.59
C ALA A 70 -5.63 0.83 6.27
N TYR A 71 -6.33 -0.26 5.96
CA TYR A 71 -5.75 -1.52 5.53
C TYR A 71 -6.34 -1.91 4.18
N LYS A 72 -5.48 -2.35 3.27
CA LYS A 72 -5.87 -2.91 1.97
C LYS A 72 -5.06 -4.17 1.74
N ASN A 73 -5.72 -5.21 1.25
CA ASN A 73 -5.05 -6.40 0.76
C ASN A 73 -5.76 -6.97 -0.47
N THR A 74 -4.99 -7.40 -1.45
CA THR A 74 -5.48 -8.08 -2.65
C THR A 74 -5.21 -9.58 -2.60
N ALA A 75 -6.08 -10.33 -3.25
CA ALA A 75 -6.02 -11.76 -3.39
C ALA A 75 -6.37 -12.15 -4.82
N THR A 76 -5.44 -12.85 -5.47
CA THR A 76 -5.61 -13.41 -6.82
C THR A 76 -6.17 -14.82 -6.74
N ASP A 77 -6.38 -15.44 -7.90
CA ASP A 77 -6.70 -16.87 -8.04
C ASP A 77 -5.61 -17.79 -7.47
N THR A 78 -4.38 -17.30 -7.29
CA THR A 78 -3.22 -18.09 -6.84
C THR A 78 -2.68 -17.70 -5.46
N ALA A 79 -2.95 -16.48 -4.96
CA ALA A 79 -2.39 -15.99 -3.70
C ALA A 79 -3.42 -15.18 -2.90
N LEU A 80 -3.62 -15.58 -1.63
CA LEU A 80 -4.57 -14.91 -0.73
C LEU A 80 -4.04 -13.61 -0.11
N ALA A 81 -2.73 -13.41 -0.13
CA ALA A 81 -2.03 -12.25 0.43
C ALA A 81 -1.04 -11.72 -0.61
N ASN A 82 -1.56 -11.21 -1.73
CA ASN A 82 -0.75 -10.67 -2.81
C ASN A 82 -0.15 -9.32 -2.39
N ASP A 83 -0.85 -8.23 -2.66
CA ASP A 83 -0.41 -6.91 -2.24
C ASP A 83 -1.08 -6.53 -0.93
N SER A 84 -0.32 -5.95 0.00
CA SER A 84 -0.85 -5.42 1.26
C SER A 84 -0.36 -4.00 1.52
N GLU A 85 -1.19 -3.23 2.20
CA GLU A 85 -0.89 -1.87 2.60
C GLU A 85 -1.61 -1.56 3.91
N LEU A 86 -0.84 -1.11 4.91
CA LEU A 86 -1.34 -0.57 6.17
C LEU A 86 -0.85 0.88 6.31
N VAL A 87 -1.78 1.83 6.34
CA VAL A 87 -1.49 3.26 6.40
C VAL A 87 -2.01 3.85 7.70
N PHE A 88 -1.15 4.61 8.37
CA PHE A 88 -1.47 5.47 9.48
C PHE A 88 -1.47 6.92 9.00
N GLY A 89 -2.61 7.58 9.03
CA GLY A 89 -2.77 8.99 8.68
C GLY A 89 -2.99 9.87 9.90
N ASN A 90 -2.93 11.19 9.68
CA ASN A 90 -3.20 12.21 10.70
C ASN A 90 -2.36 12.03 11.98
N ILE A 91 -1.13 11.52 11.87
CA ILE A 91 -0.31 11.21 13.04
C ILE A 91 0.15 12.52 13.71
N PRO A 92 -0.36 12.87 14.90
CA PRO A 92 -0.22 14.23 15.45
C PRO A 92 1.23 14.64 15.75
N ILE A 93 2.10 13.67 16.04
CA ILE A 93 3.51 13.90 16.35
C ILE A 93 4.42 13.88 15.12
N LEU A 94 3.98 13.29 14.01
CA LEU A 94 4.77 13.17 12.79
C LEU A 94 4.39 14.26 11.79
N GLY A 95 3.12 14.66 11.68
CA GLY A 95 2.69 15.66 10.70
C GLY A 95 2.66 15.11 9.26
N GLY A 96 2.38 13.81 9.13
CA GLY A 96 2.39 13.10 7.86
C GLY A 96 1.70 11.74 7.95
N THR A 97 1.87 10.94 6.91
CA THR A 97 1.38 9.56 6.81
C THR A 97 2.53 8.57 6.91
N LEU A 98 2.31 7.47 7.61
CA LEU A 98 3.24 6.34 7.70
C LEU A 98 2.56 5.12 7.09
N SER A 99 3.13 4.54 6.04
CA SER A 99 2.61 3.33 5.39
C SER A 99 3.60 2.17 5.50
N MET A 100 3.04 0.97 5.63
CA MET A 100 3.73 -0.32 5.59
C MET A 100 3.09 -1.10 4.45
N GLN A 101 3.80 -1.23 3.33
CA GLN A 101 3.20 -1.66 2.07
C GLN A 101 4.11 -2.60 1.29
N SER A 102 3.53 -3.54 0.56
CA SER A 102 4.21 -4.32 -0.50
C SER A 102 3.81 -3.86 -1.90
N THR A 103 2.76 -3.05 -2.02
CA THR A 103 2.25 -2.53 -3.30
C THR A 103 2.90 -1.19 -3.65
N GLY A 104 3.56 -1.13 -4.81
CA GLY A 104 4.37 0.02 -5.23
C GLY A 104 5.59 0.18 -4.32
N SER A 105 6.79 0.17 -4.89
CA SER A 105 7.98 0.31 -4.05
C SER A 105 7.97 1.68 -3.38
N PRO A 106 8.33 1.79 -2.07
CA PRO A 106 8.60 3.09 -1.48
C PRO A 106 9.65 3.90 -2.25
N LEU A 107 10.52 3.19 -2.99
CA LEU A 107 11.58 3.75 -3.83
C LEU A 107 11.00 4.42 -5.09
N ASP A 108 10.04 3.78 -5.75
CA ASP A 108 9.32 4.32 -6.92
C ASP A 108 8.53 5.60 -6.56
N GLY A 109 8.25 5.81 -5.27
CA GLY A 109 7.59 7.01 -4.77
C GLY A 109 8.51 8.21 -4.54
N ILE A 110 9.83 8.03 -4.63
CA ILE A 110 10.85 9.08 -4.49
C ILE A 110 11.29 9.46 -5.90
N ASP A 111 10.54 10.39 -6.49
CA ASP A 111 10.80 10.86 -7.84
C ASP A 111 11.37 12.28 -7.82
N ASN A 112 12.21 12.62 -8.81
CA ASN A 112 12.68 13.98 -8.99
C ASN A 112 11.59 14.82 -9.68
N LYS A 113 11.22 15.94 -9.06
CA LYS A 113 10.34 16.92 -9.70
C LYS A 113 11.16 17.89 -10.53
N MET A 114 11.05 17.82 -11.86
CA MET A 114 11.49 18.91 -12.74
C MET A 114 10.43 20.03 -12.78
N PRO A 115 10.84 21.30 -13.00
CA PRO A 115 9.90 22.42 -13.15
C PRO A 115 8.97 22.32 -14.37
N THR A 116 9.24 21.39 -15.28
CA THR A 116 8.41 21.11 -16.46
C THR A 116 7.34 20.09 -16.08
N ALA A 117 6.07 20.45 -16.27
CA ALA A 117 4.96 19.56 -15.96
C ALA A 117 5.07 18.24 -16.74
N PHE A 118 4.89 17.10 -16.04
CA PHE A 118 4.79 15.74 -16.57
C PHE A 118 6.07 15.10 -17.14
N ASN A 119 7.25 15.59 -16.74
CA ASN A 119 8.50 15.05 -17.24
C ASN A 119 9.54 14.94 -16.12
N ASP A 120 10.10 13.75 -15.93
CA ASP A 120 11.14 13.49 -14.94
C ASP A 120 12.53 13.72 -15.57
N ALA A 121 13.55 14.08 -14.78
CA ALA A 121 14.89 14.39 -15.30
C ALA A 121 15.49 13.27 -16.16
N GLU A 122 15.20 12.00 -15.83
CA GLU A 122 15.61 10.80 -16.56
C GLU A 122 14.98 10.76 -17.95
N GLY A 123 13.71 11.17 -18.07
CA GLY A 123 13.01 11.30 -19.34
C GLY A 123 13.56 12.43 -20.23
N ALA A 124 14.18 13.45 -19.63
CA ALA A 124 14.80 14.56 -20.35
C ALA A 124 16.22 14.23 -20.88
N VAL A 125 16.98 13.39 -20.18
CA VAL A 125 18.37 13.04 -20.56
C VAL A 125 18.52 11.65 -21.17
N GLY A 126 17.53 10.75 -20.99
CA GLY A 126 17.45 9.43 -21.62
C GLY A 126 18.52 8.41 -21.21
N SER A 127 19.54 8.83 -20.44
CA SER A 127 20.69 8.01 -20.05
C SER A 127 20.74 7.68 -18.56
N ILE A 128 19.86 8.27 -17.75
CA ILE A 128 19.76 7.97 -16.32
C ILE A 128 18.66 6.91 -16.18
N ALA A 129 18.99 5.82 -15.49
CA ALA A 129 18.02 4.78 -15.18
C ALA A 129 17.23 5.18 -13.93
N ASP A 130 15.92 4.99 -13.99
CA ASP A 130 15.05 5.14 -12.83
C ASP A 130 15.38 4.07 -11.77
N VAL A 131 15.24 4.46 -10.50
CA VAL A 131 15.50 3.57 -9.36
C VAL A 131 14.29 2.65 -9.20
N SER A 132 14.32 1.52 -9.91
CA SER A 132 13.22 0.55 -10.00
C SER A 132 13.63 -0.85 -9.52
N GLY A 133 12.63 -1.73 -9.34
CA GLY A 133 12.86 -3.17 -9.15
C GLY A 133 12.53 -3.72 -7.77
N ALA A 134 12.12 -2.88 -6.82
CA ALA A 134 11.65 -3.29 -5.49
C ALA A 134 10.12 -3.27 -5.39
N ASN A 135 9.40 -3.33 -6.51
CA ASN A 135 7.95 -3.41 -6.53
C ASN A 135 7.50 -4.83 -6.16
N GLY A 136 6.58 -4.95 -5.20
CA GLY A 136 6.22 -6.23 -4.56
C GLY A 136 7.02 -6.55 -3.29
N ASP A 137 8.13 -5.83 -3.04
CA ASP A 137 8.88 -5.98 -1.79
C ASP A 137 8.21 -5.18 -0.67
N PHE A 138 8.17 -5.76 0.53
CA PHE A 138 7.64 -5.07 1.70
C PHE A 138 8.54 -3.91 2.11
N GLY A 139 7.95 -2.74 2.28
CA GLY A 139 8.64 -1.53 2.67
C GLY A 139 7.83 -0.63 3.60
N ILE A 140 8.54 0.33 4.19
CA ILE A 140 7.96 1.36 5.08
C ILE A 140 8.18 2.71 4.39
N ARG A 141 7.13 3.51 4.24
CA ARG A 141 7.19 4.85 3.67
C ARG A 141 6.63 5.87 4.66
N TYR A 142 7.33 7.00 4.77
CA TYR A 142 6.85 8.15 5.51
C TYR A 142 6.72 9.34 4.56
N THR A 143 5.52 9.93 4.50
CA THR A 143 5.22 11.06 3.62
C THR A 143 4.74 12.22 4.48
N LEU A 144 5.43 13.36 4.40
CA LEU A 144 4.98 14.59 5.06
C LEU A 144 3.67 15.06 4.42
N SER A 145 2.76 15.60 5.23
CA SER A 145 1.58 16.27 4.68
C SER A 145 2.03 17.41 3.78
N ASP A 146 1.47 17.48 2.58
CA ASP A 146 1.76 18.59 1.68
C ASP A 146 1.34 19.90 2.36
N VAL A 147 2.27 20.84 2.44
CA VAL A 147 2.03 22.16 3.05
C VAL A 147 1.33 23.09 2.05
N ALA A 148 1.24 22.70 0.76
CA ALA A 148 0.68 23.54 -0.30
C ALA A 148 -0.34 22.86 -1.24
N GLY A 149 -0.38 21.54 -1.32
CA GLY A 149 -1.29 20.78 -2.21
C GLY A 149 -0.78 20.63 -3.63
#